data_AF-A0A3C0BCT6-F1
#
_entry.id   AF-A0A3C0BCT6-F1
#
_cell.length_a   1.000
_cell.length_b   1.000
_cell.length_c   1.000
_cell.angle_alpha   90.00
_cell.angle_beta   90.00
_cell.angle_gamma   90.00
#
_symmetry.space_group_name_H-M   'P 1'
#
loop_
_entity.id
_entity.type
_entity.pdbx_description
1 polymer ?
#
loop_
_entity_poly.entity_id
_entity_poly.type
_entity_poly.pdbx_seq_one_letter_code
_entity_poly.pdbx_strand_id
1 'polypeptide(L)'
;MKKLILPILLIFSVFSGSNIDAQICYTCPGQNNNVSGSAASAFGNNNTVGGSYSTSIGSGNTIPANYSFVAGSYSTAQSMHSYIIGTSSHVMQVSNEGYIFGSGSSAEHTKVMLVGHRLKSGAASQIIIGAGKVGSYLTNNKMYSLAVGFNSNVPTFFVSETPSNLQSGRVGIGNNTDPQAKLHIKADASENATMFLEATGTNKTSSFMLGGGPAIIGTTSNSNSLSFVTGNTNTRMFIDGVNGRVGIATSTPETQLHINGDITVSGLANEKGDQIVASDKTGKLLLVPVNALGDNLGNHTATESLNMMEFSIRNSTKAAKQSRLDGSQFYVGLKFSEVNNMILETGGAATFKAVAAANNIAGFWAANWACGGYGLLLNADNSTGGIYYDNNNPKLSIGLNNSKVGIGLIPPKDGTFRLYVEGGILAEEVKVMLKSTWPDYVFTTDHKLPGIH
;
A
#
# COMPACT_ATOMS: atom_id res chain seq x y z
N MET A 1 45.60 39.81 -54.33
CA MET A 1 46.08 38.97 -53.21
C MET A 1 45.56 39.55 -51.90
N LYS A 2 44.81 38.74 -51.11
CA LYS A 2 44.43 38.87 -49.67
C LYS A 2 43.59 40.12 -49.28
N LYS A 3 42.25 40.09 -49.03
CA LYS A 3 41.45 39.44 -47.94
C LYS A 3 42.19 39.47 -46.58
N LEU A 4 41.67 40.02 -45.47
CA LEU A 4 40.53 39.45 -44.72
C LEU A 4 40.23 40.26 -43.40
N ILE A 5 38.94 40.55 -43.14
CA ILE A 5 38.15 40.58 -41.85
C ILE A 5 38.31 41.68 -40.76
N LEU A 6 37.14 42.20 -40.36
CA LEU A 6 36.72 43.06 -39.23
C LEU A 6 36.20 42.19 -38.03
N PRO A 7 36.22 42.62 -36.75
CA PRO A 7 34.99 43.06 -36.04
C PRO A 7 35.22 44.26 -35.05
N ILE A 8 34.35 45.30 -34.93
CA ILE A 8 33.09 45.42 -34.14
C ILE A 8 33.35 45.22 -32.60
N LEU A 9 33.12 46.13 -31.62
CA LEU A 9 32.00 47.05 -31.32
C LEU A 9 32.31 48.07 -30.16
N LEU A 10 31.79 49.31 -30.29
CA LEU A 10 31.39 50.37 -29.31
C LEU A 10 32.29 50.83 -28.13
N ILE A 11 32.65 52.13 -28.14
CA ILE A 11 31.97 53.21 -27.39
C ILE A 11 31.95 54.45 -28.31
N PHE A 12 30.75 54.87 -28.72
CA PHE A 12 30.51 56.12 -29.44
C PHE A 12 30.19 57.20 -28.41
N SER A 13 31.08 58.17 -28.24
CA SER A 13 30.72 59.51 -27.78
C SER A 13 31.11 60.49 -28.89
N VAL A 14 30.10 61.25 -29.30
CA VAL A 14 30.09 62.25 -30.36
C VAL A 14 31.30 63.19 -30.29
N PHE A 15 32.23 63.08 -31.23
CA PHE A 15 33.18 64.14 -31.55
C PHE A 15 32.63 64.94 -32.73
N SER A 16 31.88 65.99 -32.45
CA SER A 16 31.68 67.07 -33.41
C SER A 16 33.01 67.81 -33.56
N GLY A 17 33.49 67.93 -34.80
CA GLY A 17 34.75 68.55 -35.16
C GLY A 17 34.90 69.97 -34.60
N SER A 18 35.60 70.06 -33.48
CA SER A 18 36.46 71.17 -33.13
C SER A 18 37.87 70.59 -33.12
N ASN A 19 38.83 71.36 -33.63
CA ASN A 19 40.23 70.96 -33.75
C ASN A 19 40.68 70.19 -32.50
N ILE A 20 41.02 68.92 -32.68
CA ILE A 20 41.82 68.22 -31.67
C ILE A 20 43.21 68.80 -31.85
N ASP A 21 43.45 69.96 -31.23
CA ASP A 21 44.81 70.42 -30.98
C ASP A 21 45.54 69.25 -30.32
N ALA A 22 46.62 68.81 -30.97
CA ALA A 22 47.46 67.75 -30.47
C ALA A 22 47.84 68.08 -29.01
N GLN A 23 47.32 67.31 -28.06
CA GLN A 23 47.67 67.50 -26.66
C GLN A 23 49.10 67.00 -26.45
N ILE A 24 50.06 67.89 -26.63
CA ILE A 24 51.43 67.71 -26.16
C ILE A 24 51.38 67.87 -24.64
N CYS A 25 51.13 66.78 -23.89
CA CYS A 25 51.62 66.65 -22.51
C CYS A 25 51.50 65.23 -21.94
N TYR A 26 52.67 64.63 -21.69
CA TYR A 26 52.93 63.43 -20.89
C TYR A 26 52.56 63.59 -19.40
N THR A 27 52.38 64.84 -18.94
CA THR A 27 51.80 65.22 -17.65
C THR A 27 51.12 66.56 -17.89
N CYS A 28 49.80 66.68 -17.72
CA CYS A 28 49.15 67.98 -17.87
C CYS A 28 49.68 68.94 -16.78
N PRO A 29 50.40 70.03 -17.12
CA PRO A 29 50.91 70.98 -16.14
C PRO A 29 49.71 71.65 -15.46
N GLY A 30 49.67 71.62 -14.13
CA GLY A 30 48.58 72.21 -13.32
C GLY A 30 47.58 71.22 -12.71
N GLN A 31 47.75 69.90 -12.92
CA GLN A 31 46.82 68.87 -12.43
C GLN A 31 47.47 67.86 -11.46
N ASN A 32 48.54 68.25 -10.73
CA ASN A 32 49.19 67.47 -9.66
C ASN A 32 49.46 65.97 -9.97
N ASN A 33 49.65 65.58 -11.23
CA ASN A 33 49.98 64.20 -11.57
C ASN A 33 51.47 63.93 -11.34
N ASN A 34 51.81 62.78 -10.77
CA ASN A 34 53.18 62.32 -10.54
C ASN A 34 53.44 61.03 -11.33
N VAL A 35 54.18 61.12 -12.44
CA VAL A 35 54.47 59.97 -13.32
C VAL A 35 55.97 59.69 -13.29
N SER A 36 56.37 58.59 -12.65
CA SER A 36 57.77 58.17 -12.52
C SER A 36 58.11 56.84 -13.19
N GLY A 37 57.10 56.08 -13.65
CA GLY A 37 57.30 54.81 -14.36
C GLY A 37 57.79 54.99 -15.80
N SER A 38 58.58 54.03 -16.30
CA SER A 38 59.02 54.03 -17.71
C SER A 38 57.85 53.73 -18.64
N ALA A 39 57.66 54.53 -19.69
CA ALA A 39 56.52 54.43 -20.62
C ALA A 39 55.15 54.46 -19.90
N ALA A 40 55.05 55.20 -18.79
CA ALA A 40 53.80 55.39 -18.06
C ALA A 40 53.04 56.62 -18.57
N SER A 41 51.75 56.73 -18.26
CA SER A 41 50.93 57.89 -18.65
C SER A 41 49.88 58.21 -17.60
N ALA A 42 49.58 59.49 -17.40
CA ALA A 42 48.50 59.95 -16.53
C ALA A 42 47.69 61.05 -17.20
N PHE A 43 46.37 60.89 -17.20
CA PHE A 43 45.40 61.86 -17.69
C PHE A 43 44.39 62.24 -16.59
N GLY A 44 44.09 63.53 -16.44
CA GLY A 44 43.22 64.05 -15.37
C GLY A 44 44.03 64.66 -14.21
N ASN A 45 43.59 64.48 -12.96
CA ASN A 45 44.11 65.23 -11.79
C ASN A 45 44.58 64.35 -10.62
N ASN A 46 45.71 64.67 -10.01
CA ASN A 46 46.20 64.07 -8.78
C ASN A 46 46.41 62.54 -8.88
N ASN A 47 46.87 62.07 -10.05
CA ASN A 47 47.21 60.66 -10.24
C ASN A 47 48.70 60.42 -9.99
N THR A 48 49.05 59.34 -9.31
CA THR A 48 50.44 58.89 -9.11
C THR A 48 50.67 57.59 -9.86
N VAL A 49 51.56 57.59 -10.86
CA VAL A 49 51.86 56.43 -11.71
C VAL A 49 53.36 56.11 -11.65
N GLY A 50 53.72 55.20 -10.75
CA GLY A 50 55.10 54.75 -10.54
C GLY A 50 55.47 53.49 -11.32
N GLY A 51 54.49 52.68 -11.71
CA GLY A 51 54.71 51.45 -12.46
C GLY A 51 55.07 51.69 -13.93
N SER A 52 56.03 50.93 -14.45
CA SER A 52 56.37 50.95 -15.88
C SER A 52 55.21 50.43 -16.74
N TYR A 53 55.06 50.95 -17.96
CA TYR A 53 54.02 50.59 -18.93
C TYR A 53 52.58 50.68 -18.37
N SER A 54 52.35 51.66 -17.49
CA SER A 54 51.08 51.80 -16.77
C SER A 54 50.38 53.11 -17.11
N THR A 55 49.04 53.08 -17.14
CA THR A 55 48.24 54.23 -17.54
C THR A 55 47.15 54.53 -16.52
N SER A 56 47.07 55.80 -16.11
CA SER A 56 45.98 56.31 -15.27
C SER A 56 45.14 57.33 -16.00
N ILE A 57 43.81 57.25 -15.87
CA ILE A 57 42.83 58.19 -16.42
C ILE A 57 41.85 58.56 -15.31
N GLY A 58 41.64 59.86 -15.07
CA GLY A 58 40.68 60.37 -14.09
C GLY A 58 41.35 61.07 -12.91
N SER A 59 40.93 60.81 -11.67
CA SER A 59 41.43 61.58 -10.52
C SER A 59 41.76 60.82 -9.24
N GLY A 60 42.90 61.15 -8.62
CA GLY A 60 43.26 60.59 -7.31
C GLY A 60 43.69 59.13 -7.36
N ASN A 61 44.09 58.60 -8.52
CA ASN A 61 44.46 57.20 -8.66
C ASN A 61 45.95 56.97 -8.36
N THR A 62 46.31 55.79 -7.85
CA THR A 62 47.69 55.43 -7.50
C THR A 62 48.09 54.08 -8.09
N ILE A 63 49.08 54.05 -8.98
CA ILE A 63 49.54 52.85 -9.71
C ILE A 63 51.05 52.66 -9.53
N PRO A 64 51.51 52.07 -8.41
CA PRO A 64 52.93 51.75 -8.23
C PRO A 64 53.37 50.49 -9.01
N ALA A 65 52.44 49.65 -9.46
CA ALA A 65 52.77 48.37 -10.11
C ALA A 65 52.85 48.45 -11.64
N ASN A 66 53.72 47.63 -12.23
CA ASN A 66 53.95 47.60 -13.68
C ASN A 66 52.76 47.02 -14.46
N TYR A 67 52.64 47.39 -15.74
CA TYR A 67 51.66 46.87 -16.70
C TYR A 67 50.20 47.04 -16.24
N SER A 68 49.89 48.12 -15.54
CA SER A 68 48.59 48.30 -14.89
C SER A 68 47.81 49.48 -15.47
N PHE A 69 46.49 49.42 -15.39
CA PHE A 69 45.58 50.42 -15.94
C PHE A 69 44.52 50.81 -14.92
N VAL A 70 44.32 52.11 -14.70
CA VAL A 70 43.22 52.60 -13.86
C VAL A 70 42.49 53.72 -14.58
N ALA A 71 41.19 53.55 -14.81
CA ALA A 71 40.29 54.57 -15.31
C ALA A 71 39.17 54.84 -14.30
N GLY A 72 39.09 56.08 -13.80
CA GLY A 72 38.09 56.54 -12.84
C GLY A 72 38.71 57.33 -11.69
N SER A 73 38.31 57.08 -10.45
CA SER A 73 38.74 57.93 -9.32
C SER A 73 39.11 57.19 -8.04
N TYR A 74 40.03 57.77 -7.26
CA TYR A 74 40.41 57.30 -5.92
C TYR A 74 40.72 55.80 -5.84
N SER A 75 41.32 55.23 -6.90
CA SER A 75 41.59 53.79 -6.98
C SER A 75 43.08 53.50 -6.97
N THR A 76 43.46 52.35 -6.40
CA THR A 76 44.87 51.96 -6.23
C THR A 76 45.14 50.59 -6.84
N ALA A 77 46.17 50.48 -7.69
CA ALA A 77 46.60 49.22 -8.30
C ALA A 77 48.03 48.86 -7.86
N GLN A 78 48.16 48.08 -6.79
CA GLN A 78 49.44 47.77 -6.13
C GLN A 78 50.16 46.50 -6.64
N SER A 79 49.53 45.73 -7.54
CA SER A 79 50.10 44.49 -8.09
C SER A 79 50.15 44.50 -9.62
N MET A 80 51.03 43.70 -10.22
CA MET A 80 51.27 43.72 -11.67
C MET A 80 50.04 43.24 -12.46
N HIS A 81 49.90 43.72 -13.70
CA HIS A 81 48.81 43.36 -14.62
C HIS A 81 47.42 43.62 -14.03
N SER A 82 47.26 44.73 -13.30
CA SER A 82 46.01 45.06 -12.62
C SER A 82 45.22 46.11 -13.39
N TYR A 83 43.91 45.93 -13.48
CA TYR A 83 43.02 46.78 -14.28
C TYR A 83 41.84 47.21 -13.43
N ILE A 84 41.65 48.52 -13.26
CA ILE A 84 40.52 49.08 -12.54
C ILE A 84 39.77 50.04 -13.46
N ILE A 85 38.46 49.84 -13.61
CA ILE A 85 37.54 50.79 -14.22
C ILE A 85 36.44 51.10 -13.21
N GLY A 86 36.45 52.29 -12.63
CA GLY A 86 35.47 52.74 -11.63
C GLY A 86 36.10 53.56 -10.51
N THR A 87 35.52 53.51 -9.30
CA THR A 87 35.93 54.42 -8.22
C THR A 87 36.17 53.73 -6.88
N SER A 88 37.10 54.27 -6.09
CA SER A 88 37.35 53.86 -4.70
C SER A 88 37.70 52.37 -4.55
N SER A 89 38.35 51.79 -5.56
CA SER A 89 38.67 50.37 -5.63
C SER A 89 40.16 50.12 -5.47
N HIS A 90 40.51 48.95 -4.94
CA HIS A 90 41.88 48.61 -4.57
C HIS A 90 42.25 47.23 -5.08
N VAL A 91 43.35 47.13 -5.83
CA VAL A 91 44.08 45.87 -6.01
C VAL A 91 45.26 45.92 -5.05
N MET A 92 45.24 45.04 -4.05
CA MET A 92 46.22 45.01 -2.97
C MET A 92 47.57 44.47 -3.45
N GLN A 93 48.61 44.65 -2.64
CA GLN A 93 49.90 44.00 -2.87
C GLN A 93 49.72 42.49 -3.02
N VAL A 94 50.62 41.85 -3.76
CA VAL A 94 50.65 40.41 -4.09
C VAL A 94 49.42 39.86 -4.84
N SER A 95 48.48 40.72 -5.26
CA SER A 95 47.24 40.37 -5.98
C SER A 95 47.37 40.54 -7.49
N ASN A 96 48.40 39.93 -8.10
CA ASN A 96 48.65 40.02 -9.55
C ASN A 96 47.45 39.59 -10.38
N GLU A 97 47.24 40.23 -11.53
CA GLU A 97 46.09 39.97 -12.41
C GLU A 97 44.74 40.24 -11.71
N GLY A 98 44.65 41.37 -11.02
CA GLY A 98 43.43 41.86 -10.38
C GLY A 98 42.64 42.77 -11.31
N TYR A 99 41.41 42.37 -11.64
CA TYR A 99 40.51 43.11 -12.53
C TYR A 99 39.30 43.60 -11.74
N ILE A 100 39.02 44.91 -11.76
CA ILE A 100 37.89 45.50 -11.07
C ILE A 100 37.11 46.39 -12.04
N PHE A 101 35.82 46.12 -12.20
CA PHE A 101 34.89 46.91 -12.98
C PHE A 101 33.74 47.35 -12.07
N GLY A 102 33.78 48.57 -11.57
CA GLY A 102 32.79 49.13 -10.63
C GLY A 102 33.46 49.82 -9.44
N SER A 103 32.74 49.93 -8.31
CA SER A 103 33.19 50.81 -7.22
C SER A 103 33.28 50.20 -5.83
N GLY A 104 34.23 50.69 -5.05
CA GLY A 104 34.39 50.33 -3.65
C GLY A 104 34.80 48.88 -3.44
N SER A 105 35.49 48.25 -4.40
CA SER A 105 35.85 46.82 -4.36
C SER A 105 37.33 46.60 -4.01
N SER A 106 37.65 45.44 -3.45
CA SER A 106 39.00 45.06 -3.00
C SER A 106 39.41 43.70 -3.60
N ALA A 107 40.37 43.73 -4.52
CA ALA A 107 41.05 42.54 -5.01
C ALA A 107 42.29 42.26 -4.13
N GLU A 108 42.20 41.21 -3.31
CA GLU A 108 43.18 40.82 -2.30
C GLU A 108 43.88 39.48 -2.62
N HIS A 109 43.60 38.91 -3.79
CA HIS A 109 44.16 37.65 -4.25
C HIS A 109 44.48 37.71 -5.75
N THR A 110 45.28 36.77 -6.24
CA THR A 110 45.72 36.73 -7.64
C THR A 110 44.63 36.22 -8.59
N LYS A 111 44.66 36.67 -9.85
CA LYS A 111 43.79 36.18 -10.93
C LYS A 111 42.30 36.32 -10.60
N VAL A 112 41.89 37.51 -10.17
CA VAL A 112 40.52 37.76 -9.72
C VAL A 112 39.83 38.80 -10.60
N MET A 113 38.55 38.60 -10.86
CA MET A 113 37.72 39.57 -11.57
C MET A 113 36.51 39.96 -10.72
N LEU A 114 36.39 41.25 -10.42
CA LEU A 114 35.31 41.82 -9.61
C LEU A 114 34.47 42.73 -10.50
N VAL A 115 33.18 42.43 -10.67
CA VAL A 115 32.26 43.21 -11.51
C VAL A 115 31.08 43.69 -10.68
N GLY A 116 31.09 44.98 -10.32
CA GLY A 116 30.04 45.66 -9.58
C GLY A 116 30.56 46.42 -8.36
N HIS A 117 29.80 46.41 -7.27
CA HIS A 117 30.00 47.35 -6.16
C HIS A 117 30.31 46.62 -4.85
N ARG A 118 31.30 47.10 -4.08
CA ARG A 118 31.63 46.54 -2.75
C ARG A 118 31.86 45.03 -2.80
N LEU A 119 32.75 44.60 -3.68
CA LEU A 119 33.14 43.19 -3.82
C LEU A 119 34.50 42.96 -3.18
N LYS A 120 34.71 41.81 -2.56
CA LYS A 120 36.01 41.43 -1.99
C LYS A 120 36.40 40.02 -2.40
N SER A 121 37.57 39.87 -3.00
CA SER A 121 38.11 38.55 -3.31
C SER A 121 38.73 37.92 -2.07
N GLY A 122 38.15 36.82 -1.56
CA GLY A 122 38.71 36.02 -0.45
C GLY A 122 39.51 34.78 -0.86
N ALA A 123 39.74 34.58 -2.16
CA ALA A 123 40.55 33.50 -2.73
C ALA A 123 41.09 33.91 -4.13
N ALA A 124 42.06 33.16 -4.66
CA ALA A 124 42.60 33.39 -6.01
C ALA A 124 41.71 32.79 -7.11
N SER A 125 41.97 33.12 -8.38
CA SER A 125 41.36 32.48 -9.55
C SER A 125 39.83 32.45 -9.51
N GLN A 126 39.18 33.60 -9.27
CA GLN A 126 37.73 33.67 -9.10
C GLN A 126 37.10 34.87 -9.78
N ILE A 127 35.79 34.78 -10.01
CA ILE A 127 34.97 35.87 -10.52
C ILE A 127 33.85 36.17 -9.52
N ILE A 128 33.66 37.45 -9.18
CA ILE A 128 32.56 37.91 -8.33
C ILE A 128 31.76 38.95 -9.10
N ILE A 129 30.44 38.77 -9.17
CA ILE A 129 29.53 39.68 -9.86
C ILE A 129 28.42 40.14 -8.91
N GLY A 130 28.19 41.45 -8.86
CA GLY A 130 27.00 42.03 -8.23
C GLY A 130 27.31 43.14 -7.24
N ALA A 131 26.65 43.14 -6.08
CA ALA A 131 26.74 44.24 -5.13
C ALA A 131 26.78 43.76 -3.67
N GLY A 132 27.81 44.15 -2.92
CA GLY A 132 27.88 43.98 -1.48
C GLY A 132 26.86 44.84 -0.72
N LYS A 133 26.48 44.41 0.48
CA LYS A 133 25.66 45.22 1.41
C LYS A 133 26.43 46.46 1.86
N VAL A 134 25.73 47.56 2.11
CA VAL A 134 26.35 48.78 2.68
C VAL A 134 27.05 48.44 4.00
N GLY A 135 28.29 48.91 4.16
CA GLY A 135 29.14 48.64 5.34
C GLY A 135 29.86 47.29 5.30
N SER A 136 29.73 46.51 4.22
CA SER A 136 30.43 45.25 4.06
C SER A 136 30.65 44.92 2.58
N TYR A 137 31.13 43.72 2.29
CA TYR A 137 31.48 43.25 0.96
C TYR A 137 30.79 41.94 0.63
N LEU A 138 30.32 41.78 -0.61
CA LEU A 138 30.09 40.44 -1.13
C LEU A 138 31.44 39.77 -1.29
N THR A 139 31.65 38.70 -0.52
CA THR A 139 32.94 38.02 -0.45
C THR A 139 32.80 36.57 -0.93
N ASN A 140 33.75 36.12 -1.74
CA ASN A 140 33.88 34.72 -2.10
C ASN A 140 35.26 34.19 -1.71
N ASN A 141 35.24 33.13 -0.91
CA ASN A 141 36.42 32.51 -0.29
C ASN A 141 36.81 31.19 -0.99
N LYS A 142 36.36 30.96 -2.21
CA LYS A 142 36.60 29.72 -2.95
C LYS A 142 37.44 29.98 -4.21
N MET A 143 38.53 29.23 -4.35
CA MET A 143 39.36 29.26 -5.56
C MET A 143 38.60 28.63 -6.73
N TYR A 144 38.94 29.02 -7.96
CA TYR A 144 38.38 28.45 -9.20
C TYR A 144 36.85 28.45 -9.24
N SER A 145 36.25 29.59 -8.89
CA SER A 145 34.81 29.69 -8.71
C SER A 145 34.21 31.00 -9.22
N LEU A 146 32.90 30.98 -9.44
CA LEU A 146 32.07 32.15 -9.74
C LEU A 146 31.07 32.36 -8.61
N ALA A 147 30.97 33.59 -8.12
CA ALA A 147 30.00 34.00 -7.12
C ALA A 147 29.17 35.18 -7.62
N VAL A 148 27.85 35.11 -7.44
CA VAL A 148 26.92 36.17 -7.79
C VAL A 148 26.00 36.47 -6.61
N GLY A 149 25.83 37.76 -6.29
CA GLY A 149 24.97 38.20 -5.21
C GLY A 149 24.71 39.71 -5.24
N PHE A 150 23.58 40.15 -4.72
CA PHE A 150 23.18 41.56 -4.71
C PHE A 150 22.68 41.97 -3.33
N ASN A 151 23.17 43.11 -2.85
CA ASN A 151 22.90 43.65 -1.51
C ASN A 151 23.12 42.61 -0.39
N SER A 152 24.15 41.78 -0.53
CA SER A 152 24.47 40.69 0.40
C SER A 152 25.97 40.60 0.63
N ASN A 153 26.38 39.97 1.74
CA ASN A 153 27.78 39.67 2.01
C ASN A 153 28.16 38.25 1.57
N VAL A 154 27.16 37.45 1.22
CA VAL A 154 27.29 36.05 0.81
C VAL A 154 26.66 35.84 -0.57
N PRO A 155 27.17 34.88 -1.37
CA PRO A 155 26.66 34.65 -2.72
C PRO A 155 25.27 34.00 -2.69
N THR A 156 24.41 34.44 -3.61
CA THR A 156 23.12 33.78 -3.88
C THR A 156 23.31 32.64 -4.87
N PHE A 157 24.11 32.84 -5.92
CA PHE A 157 24.44 31.84 -6.93
C PHE A 157 25.94 31.58 -6.94
N PHE A 158 26.32 30.31 -6.96
CA PHE A 158 27.71 29.88 -6.88
C PHE A 158 28.01 28.76 -7.87
N VAL A 159 29.15 28.83 -8.57
CA VAL A 159 29.68 27.75 -9.40
C VAL A 159 31.01 27.31 -8.82
N SER A 160 31.12 26.04 -8.43
CA SER A 160 32.31 25.47 -7.83
C SER A 160 33.37 25.09 -8.87
N GLU A 161 34.59 24.89 -8.37
CA GLU A 161 35.64 24.16 -9.08
C GLU A 161 35.16 22.76 -9.49
N THR A 162 35.74 22.24 -10.57
CA THR A 162 35.60 20.84 -11.00
C THR A 162 36.41 19.92 -10.09
N PRO A 163 35.84 18.83 -9.53
CA PRO A 163 36.63 17.93 -8.67
C PRO A 163 37.75 17.18 -9.42
N SER A 164 37.66 17.06 -10.75
CA SER A 164 38.71 16.55 -11.63
C SER A 164 38.54 17.07 -13.05
N ASN A 165 39.56 16.92 -13.90
CA ASN A 165 39.57 17.35 -15.30
C ASN A 165 38.58 16.60 -16.23
N LEU A 166 37.88 15.59 -15.71
CA LEU A 166 36.85 14.82 -16.44
C LEU A 166 35.43 15.10 -15.92
N GLN A 167 35.29 16.03 -14.97
CA GLN A 167 34.01 16.33 -14.32
C GLN A 167 33.67 17.80 -14.49
N SER A 168 32.37 18.11 -14.63
CA SER A 168 31.90 19.49 -14.46
C SER A 168 31.82 19.87 -12.98
N GLY A 169 31.89 21.18 -12.71
CA GLY A 169 31.65 21.75 -11.39
C GLY A 169 30.20 21.53 -10.93
N ARG A 170 29.86 22.17 -9.82
CA ARG A 170 28.54 22.08 -9.19
C ARG A 170 27.99 23.49 -8.99
N VAL A 171 26.66 23.61 -9.00
CA VAL A 171 25.95 24.87 -8.81
C VAL A 171 25.28 24.87 -7.45
N GLY A 172 25.57 25.91 -6.65
CA GLY A 172 24.90 26.20 -5.39
C GLY A 172 23.95 27.39 -5.53
N ILE A 173 22.76 27.29 -4.93
CA ILE A 173 21.81 28.41 -4.78
C ILE A 173 21.48 28.58 -3.30
N GLY A 174 21.50 29.82 -2.81
CA GLY A 174 21.19 30.19 -1.41
C GLY A 174 22.37 29.99 -0.46
N ASN A 175 23.39 30.86 -0.56
CA ASN A 175 24.57 30.87 0.32
C ASN A 175 25.23 29.49 0.46
N ASN A 176 25.48 28.85 -0.69
CA ASN A 176 25.97 27.48 -0.76
C ASN A 176 27.27 27.39 -1.57
N THR A 177 28.39 27.70 -0.91
CA THR A 177 29.72 27.67 -1.53
C THR A 177 30.39 26.29 -1.50
N ASP A 178 29.70 25.25 -1.04
CA ASP A 178 30.16 23.86 -1.05
C ASP A 178 29.03 22.88 -1.43
N PRO A 179 28.53 22.97 -2.67
CA PRO A 179 27.41 22.15 -3.14
C PRO A 179 27.74 20.64 -3.13
N GLN A 180 26.83 19.83 -2.59
CA GLN A 180 27.00 18.37 -2.45
C GLN A 180 26.38 17.57 -3.61
N ALA A 181 25.67 18.24 -4.51
CA ALA A 181 25.06 17.69 -5.72
C ALA A 181 25.34 18.61 -6.92
N LYS A 182 25.03 18.16 -8.14
CA LYS A 182 25.22 18.97 -9.36
C LYS A 182 24.48 20.30 -9.30
N LEU A 183 23.27 20.29 -8.76
CA LEU A 183 22.54 21.47 -8.31
C LEU A 183 22.18 21.25 -6.85
N HIS A 184 22.60 22.15 -5.97
CA HIS A 184 22.27 22.10 -4.54
C HIS A 184 21.65 23.43 -4.11
N ILE A 185 20.33 23.43 -3.93
CA ILE A 185 19.58 24.56 -3.37
C ILE A 185 19.58 24.40 -1.85
N LYS A 186 20.15 25.37 -1.15
CA LYS A 186 20.22 25.40 0.31
C LYS A 186 19.51 26.65 0.78
N ALA A 187 18.74 26.51 1.84
CA ALA A 187 18.11 27.63 2.52
C ALA A 187 19.01 28.15 3.64
N ASP A 188 18.96 29.46 3.88
CA ASP A 188 19.35 30.05 5.16
C ASP A 188 18.41 29.57 6.29
N ALA A 189 18.80 29.78 7.55
CA ALA A 189 18.16 29.13 8.71
C ALA A 189 16.66 29.46 8.90
N SER A 190 16.15 30.53 8.30
CA SER A 190 14.77 31.00 8.46
C SER A 190 13.93 30.92 7.17
N GLU A 191 14.38 30.17 6.17
CA GLU A 191 13.67 30.01 4.90
C GLU A 191 13.57 28.54 4.48
N ASN A 192 12.71 28.26 3.51
CA ASN A 192 12.57 26.91 2.96
C ASN A 192 13.39 26.78 1.67
N ALA A 193 14.10 25.66 1.52
CA ALA A 193 14.78 25.34 0.27
C ALA A 193 13.76 24.78 -0.73
N THR A 194 13.11 25.66 -1.50
CA THR A 194 12.04 25.29 -2.45
C THR A 194 12.49 25.41 -3.90
N MET A 195 11.97 24.53 -4.76
CA MET A 195 11.98 24.70 -6.21
C MET A 195 10.53 24.80 -6.69
N PHE A 196 10.16 25.93 -7.27
CA PHE A 196 8.82 26.15 -7.83
C PHE A 196 8.90 26.11 -9.36
N LEU A 197 8.17 25.19 -9.97
CA LEU A 197 8.09 25.03 -11.43
C LEU A 197 6.68 25.40 -11.88
N GLU A 198 6.55 26.46 -12.67
CA GLU A 198 5.26 26.99 -13.11
C GLU A 198 5.13 26.94 -14.64
N ALA A 199 4.07 26.27 -15.11
CA ALA A 199 3.66 26.28 -16.50
C ALA A 199 2.38 27.12 -16.63
N THR A 200 2.45 28.21 -17.39
CA THR A 200 1.41 29.25 -17.42
C THR A 200 0.37 29.09 -18.55
N GLY A 201 0.55 28.10 -19.43
CA GLY A 201 -0.33 27.88 -20.58
C GLY A 201 -1.40 26.79 -20.35
N THR A 202 -2.54 26.90 -21.04
CA THR A 202 -3.55 25.82 -21.10
C THR A 202 -2.91 24.53 -21.62
N ASN A 203 -3.20 23.39 -20.98
CA ASN A 203 -2.64 22.07 -21.32
C ASN A 203 -1.10 22.02 -21.30
N LYS A 204 -0.45 22.83 -20.45
CA LYS A 204 0.98 22.74 -20.17
C LYS A 204 1.21 22.13 -18.79
N THR A 205 2.32 21.42 -18.64
CA THR A 205 2.70 20.76 -17.40
C THR A 205 4.08 21.22 -16.96
N SER A 206 4.23 21.45 -15.66
CA SER A 206 5.54 21.47 -15.01
C SER A 206 5.90 20.04 -14.67
N SER A 207 7.06 19.55 -15.09
CA SER A 207 7.51 18.19 -14.81
C SER A 207 8.93 18.16 -14.29
N PHE A 208 9.21 17.15 -13.46
CA PHE A 208 10.56 16.77 -13.09
C PHE A 208 10.86 15.42 -13.73
N MET A 209 11.57 15.44 -14.86
CA MET A 209 11.85 14.25 -15.67
C MET A 209 13.23 13.67 -15.33
N LEU A 210 13.29 12.36 -15.07
CA LEU A 210 14.51 11.61 -14.73
C LEU A 210 14.75 10.53 -15.80
N GLY A 211 15.92 10.53 -16.44
CA GLY A 211 16.23 9.61 -17.56
C GLY A 211 17.63 9.00 -17.47
N GLY A 212 17.84 7.90 -18.20
CA GLY A 212 19.09 7.12 -18.21
C GLY A 212 19.03 5.93 -17.25
N GLY A 213 19.47 6.13 -16.00
CA GLY A 213 19.54 5.09 -14.95
C GLY A 213 18.34 5.09 -13.99
N PRO A 214 18.42 4.33 -12.87
CA PRO A 214 17.41 4.32 -11.83
C PRO A 214 17.13 5.72 -11.27
N ALA A 215 15.86 6.04 -11.08
CA ALA A 215 15.40 7.31 -10.51
C ALA A 215 15.11 7.16 -9.00
N ILE A 216 15.55 8.13 -8.21
CA ILE A 216 15.34 8.16 -6.76
C ILE A 216 14.75 9.52 -6.36
N ILE A 217 13.65 9.49 -5.60
CA ILE A 217 13.06 10.64 -4.90
C ILE A 217 12.99 10.24 -3.43
N GLY A 218 13.66 10.98 -2.55
CA GLY A 218 13.81 10.58 -1.16
C GLY A 218 14.41 11.66 -0.27
N THR A 219 14.50 11.34 1.02
CA THR A 219 15.19 12.12 2.03
C THR A 219 16.57 11.52 2.31
N THR A 220 17.54 12.32 2.77
CA THR A 220 18.88 11.84 3.15
C THR A 220 18.96 11.41 4.63
N SER A 221 17.92 11.67 5.42
CA SER A 221 17.83 11.29 6.83
C SER A 221 16.92 10.09 6.98
N ASN A 222 17.37 9.10 7.76
CA ASN A 222 16.61 7.89 8.06
C ASN A 222 15.37 8.11 8.94
N SER A 223 15.12 9.34 9.39
CA SER A 223 13.95 9.69 10.22
C SER A 223 13.08 10.77 9.58
N ASN A 224 13.47 11.31 8.43
CA ASN A 224 12.69 12.33 7.75
C ASN A 224 11.70 11.68 6.79
N SER A 225 10.43 12.03 6.94
CA SER A 225 9.34 11.52 6.11
C SER A 225 9.34 12.16 4.71
N LEU A 226 8.78 11.45 3.73
CA LEU A 226 8.56 11.95 2.37
C LEU A 226 7.05 12.13 2.14
N SER A 227 6.65 13.29 1.63
CA SER A 227 5.24 13.63 1.40
C SER A 227 4.99 14.04 -0.06
N PHE A 228 3.87 13.56 -0.61
CA PHE A 228 3.32 14.03 -1.88
C PHE A 228 2.08 14.87 -1.58
N VAL A 229 2.16 16.16 -1.90
CA VAL A 229 1.19 17.17 -1.46
C VAL A 229 0.44 17.81 -2.61
N THR A 230 -0.77 18.29 -2.35
CA THR A 230 -1.54 19.15 -3.27
C THR A 230 -2.12 20.34 -2.52
N GLY A 231 -2.27 21.49 -3.19
CA GLY A 231 -2.72 22.72 -2.52
C GLY A 231 -1.77 23.18 -1.41
N ASN A 232 -0.46 23.00 -1.61
CA ASN A 232 0.64 23.34 -0.70
C ASN A 232 0.73 22.52 0.61
N THR A 233 -0.39 22.15 1.21
CA THR A 233 -0.41 21.53 2.56
C THR A 233 -1.11 20.18 2.63
N ASN A 234 -1.89 19.79 1.62
CA ASN A 234 -2.67 18.57 1.72
C ASN A 234 -1.87 17.34 1.27
N THR A 235 -1.38 16.59 2.24
CA THR A 235 -0.71 15.30 2.00
C THR A 235 -1.68 14.29 1.40
N ARG A 236 -1.37 13.79 0.20
CA ARG A 236 -2.13 12.75 -0.50
C ARG A 236 -1.51 11.37 -0.30
N MET A 237 -0.19 11.31 -0.32
CA MET A 237 0.60 10.12 0.00
C MET A 237 1.74 10.51 0.93
N PHE A 238 2.01 9.67 1.91
CA PHE A 238 2.99 9.88 2.96
C PHE A 238 3.83 8.63 3.15
N ILE A 239 5.14 8.78 3.30
CA ILE A 239 6.05 7.72 3.71
C ILE A 239 6.67 8.16 5.03
N ASP A 240 6.33 7.44 6.10
CA ASP A 240 6.85 7.69 7.44
C ASP A 240 8.35 7.39 7.48
N GLY A 241 9.14 8.39 7.84
CA GLY A 241 10.58 8.26 7.98
C GLY A 241 10.98 7.32 9.10
N VAL A 242 10.21 7.21 10.19
CA VAL A 242 10.60 6.43 11.36
C VAL A 242 10.41 4.93 11.14
N ASN A 243 9.25 4.51 10.60
CA ASN A 243 8.88 3.11 10.46
C ASN A 243 8.83 2.62 9.00
N GLY A 244 9.02 3.49 8.01
CA GLY A 244 8.96 3.14 6.59
C GLY A 244 7.56 2.75 6.11
N ARG A 245 6.51 3.18 6.81
CA ARG A 245 5.11 2.87 6.49
C ARG A 245 4.57 3.84 5.45
N VAL A 246 3.71 3.33 4.56
CA VAL A 246 3.09 4.12 3.50
C VAL A 246 1.64 4.43 3.85
N GLY A 247 1.30 5.71 3.91
CA GLY A 247 -0.06 6.22 4.06
C GLY A 247 -0.60 6.79 2.75
N ILE A 248 -1.83 6.46 2.39
CA ILE A 248 -2.60 7.13 1.32
C ILE A 248 -3.83 7.77 1.97
N ALA A 249 -4.02 9.07 1.74
CA ALA A 249 -5.02 9.91 2.41
C ALA A 249 -4.88 9.95 3.95
N THR A 250 -3.71 9.60 4.49
CA THR A 250 -3.34 9.72 5.90
C THR A 250 -1.84 9.98 6.05
N SER A 251 -1.46 10.80 7.02
CA SER A 251 -0.05 11.07 7.39
C SER A 251 0.40 10.29 8.63
N THR A 252 -0.47 9.46 9.20
CA THR A 252 -0.19 8.66 10.40
C THR A 252 -0.54 7.19 10.14
N PRO A 253 0.21 6.48 9.27
CA PRO A 253 -0.05 5.08 8.94
C PRO A 253 0.20 4.15 10.14
N GLU A 254 -0.80 3.32 10.48
CA GLU A 254 -0.73 2.37 11.60
C GLU A 254 -0.22 0.98 11.16
N THR A 255 -0.27 0.70 9.86
CA THR A 255 0.19 -0.54 9.22
C THR A 255 1.21 -0.23 8.12
N GLN A 256 1.83 -1.26 7.53
CA GLN A 256 2.84 -1.08 6.46
C GLN A 256 2.30 -0.30 5.25
N LEU A 257 1.04 -0.57 4.89
CA LEU A 257 0.27 0.17 3.90
C LEU A 257 -1.11 0.50 4.51
N HIS A 258 -1.33 1.78 4.83
CA HIS A 258 -2.58 2.28 5.39
C HIS A 258 -3.27 3.20 4.37
N ILE A 259 -4.45 2.82 3.89
CA ILE A 259 -5.28 3.65 3.01
C ILE A 259 -6.49 4.11 3.83
N ASN A 260 -6.64 5.42 4.02
CA ASN A 260 -7.80 6.00 4.70
C ASN A 260 -8.91 6.28 3.67
N GLY A 261 -9.70 5.27 3.37
CA GLY A 261 -10.78 5.30 2.38
C GLY A 261 -10.96 3.94 1.70
N ASP A 262 -11.90 3.87 0.77
CA ASP A 262 -12.18 2.65 0.02
C ASP A 262 -11.06 2.31 -0.98
N ILE A 263 -10.89 1.01 -1.25
CA ILE A 263 -9.92 0.49 -2.22
C ILE A 263 -10.68 -0.20 -3.35
N THR A 264 -10.45 0.24 -4.58
CA THR A 264 -10.90 -0.46 -5.79
C THR A 264 -9.74 -1.23 -6.41
N VAL A 265 -9.87 -2.56 -6.51
CA VAL A 265 -8.88 -3.42 -7.17
C VAL A 265 -9.45 -3.87 -8.51
N SER A 266 -9.05 -3.23 -9.61
CA SER A 266 -9.61 -3.48 -10.95
C SER A 266 -9.47 -4.93 -11.42
N GLY A 267 -8.40 -5.63 -11.01
CA GLY A 267 -8.22 -7.05 -11.28
C GLY A 267 -9.19 -7.99 -10.55
N LEU A 268 -9.93 -7.47 -9.56
CA LEU A 268 -11.03 -8.16 -8.86
C LEU A 268 -12.41 -7.62 -9.30
N ALA A 269 -12.48 -6.84 -10.38
CA ALA A 269 -13.76 -6.49 -10.97
C ALA A 269 -14.44 -7.76 -11.51
N ASN A 270 -15.68 -8.00 -11.10
CA ASN A 270 -16.42 -9.18 -11.47
C ASN A 270 -17.85 -8.82 -11.90
N GLU A 271 -18.26 -9.35 -13.05
CA GLU A 271 -19.62 -9.21 -13.57
C GLU A 271 -20.54 -10.34 -13.08
N LYS A 272 -19.98 -11.40 -12.47
CA LYS A 272 -20.70 -12.62 -12.07
C LYS A 272 -21.39 -12.55 -10.70
N GLY A 273 -21.70 -11.35 -10.21
CA GLY A 273 -22.38 -11.11 -8.92
C GLY A 273 -21.47 -11.21 -7.68
N ASP A 274 -22.08 -11.47 -6.52
CA ASP A 274 -21.41 -11.50 -5.21
C ASP A 274 -20.33 -12.58 -5.16
N GLN A 275 -19.12 -12.18 -4.77
CA GLN A 275 -17.96 -13.05 -4.59
C GLN A 275 -17.23 -12.68 -3.30
N ILE A 276 -16.41 -13.60 -2.81
CA ILE A 276 -15.62 -13.40 -1.59
C ILE A 276 -14.18 -13.18 -1.99
N VAL A 277 -13.58 -12.12 -1.44
CA VAL A 277 -12.14 -11.87 -1.60
C VAL A 277 -11.40 -12.78 -0.64
N ALA A 278 -10.55 -13.65 -1.18
CA ALA A 278 -9.66 -14.54 -0.46
C ALA A 278 -8.22 -14.32 -0.91
N SER A 279 -7.27 -14.98 -0.24
CA SER A 279 -5.86 -15.03 -0.66
C SER A 279 -5.46 -16.43 -1.10
N ASP A 280 -4.56 -16.52 -2.08
CA ASP A 280 -3.90 -17.79 -2.42
C ASP A 280 -2.72 -18.08 -1.47
N LYS A 281 -2.00 -19.19 -1.74
CA LYS A 281 -0.81 -19.60 -0.98
C LYS A 281 0.37 -18.61 -1.04
N THR A 282 0.33 -17.62 -1.93
CA THR A 282 1.37 -16.59 -2.09
C THR A 282 0.91 -15.22 -1.57
N GLY A 283 -0.32 -15.12 -1.05
CA GLY A 283 -0.91 -13.87 -0.57
C GLY A 283 -1.54 -13.00 -1.65
N LYS A 284 -1.67 -13.52 -2.88
CA LYS A 284 -2.38 -12.81 -3.96
C LYS A 284 -3.88 -12.85 -3.68
N LEU A 285 -4.53 -11.69 -3.76
CA LEU A 285 -5.99 -11.61 -3.67
C LEU A 285 -6.64 -12.29 -4.88
N LEU A 286 -7.69 -13.06 -4.63
CA LEU A 286 -8.51 -13.73 -5.63
C LEU A 286 -9.97 -13.70 -5.22
N LEU A 287 -10.84 -13.94 -6.18
CA LEU A 287 -12.26 -14.08 -5.92
C LEU A 287 -12.65 -15.55 -5.86
N VAL A 288 -13.37 -15.90 -4.81
CA VAL A 288 -14.00 -17.20 -4.65
C VAL A 288 -15.50 -17.00 -4.86
N PRO A 289 -16.11 -17.71 -5.83
CA PRO A 289 -17.55 -17.74 -5.97
C PRO A 289 -18.24 -18.16 -4.67
N VAL A 290 -19.30 -17.48 -4.26
CA VAL A 290 -20.00 -17.79 -3.00
C VAL A 290 -20.52 -19.24 -3.00
N ASN A 291 -20.90 -19.79 -4.16
CA ASN A 291 -21.34 -21.19 -4.30
C ASN A 291 -20.22 -22.22 -4.05
N ALA A 292 -18.95 -21.81 -4.03
CA ALA A 292 -17.84 -22.68 -3.64
C ALA A 292 -17.70 -22.83 -2.12
N LEU A 293 -18.44 -22.03 -1.32
CA LEU A 293 -18.46 -22.10 0.14
C LEU A 293 -19.61 -22.93 0.73
N GLY A 294 -20.31 -23.73 -0.10
CA GLY A 294 -21.40 -24.57 0.40
C GLY A 294 -20.97 -25.41 1.61
N ASP A 295 -21.79 -25.40 2.66
CA ASP A 295 -21.62 -26.36 3.75
C ASP A 295 -21.94 -27.78 3.23
N ASN A 296 -21.56 -28.81 3.99
CA ASN A 296 -21.80 -30.21 3.65
C ASN A 296 -23.11 -30.76 4.24
N LEU A 297 -24.02 -29.91 4.72
CA LEU A 297 -25.23 -30.29 5.46
C LEU A 297 -26.46 -29.40 5.22
N GLY A 298 -26.44 -28.58 4.18
CA GLY A 298 -27.49 -27.68 3.73
C GLY A 298 -28.21 -26.91 4.82
N ASN A 299 -27.94 -25.61 4.93
CA ASN A 299 -29.00 -24.64 5.23
C ASN A 299 -30.08 -24.57 4.11
N HIS A 300 -30.35 -25.68 3.43
CA HIS A 300 -31.12 -25.81 2.21
C HIS A 300 -32.49 -26.42 2.54
N THR A 301 -33.57 -25.74 2.16
CA THR A 301 -34.81 -26.45 1.84
C THR A 301 -34.47 -27.47 0.76
N ALA A 302 -34.57 -28.76 1.05
CA ALA A 302 -34.26 -29.80 0.08
C ALA A 302 -35.28 -29.72 -1.08
N THR A 303 -34.86 -29.16 -2.21
CA THR A 303 -35.65 -29.15 -3.46
C THR A 303 -35.49 -30.44 -4.25
N GLU A 304 -34.61 -31.35 -3.80
CA GLU A 304 -34.31 -32.64 -4.40
C GLU A 304 -34.32 -33.76 -3.34
N SER A 305 -34.54 -34.99 -3.78
CA SER A 305 -34.54 -36.18 -2.93
C SER A 305 -33.16 -36.42 -2.30
N LEU A 306 -33.13 -36.73 -1.00
CA LEU A 306 -31.91 -37.16 -0.31
C LEU A 306 -31.59 -38.63 -0.68
N ASN A 307 -30.54 -38.86 -1.48
CA ASN A 307 -30.07 -40.21 -1.80
C ASN A 307 -29.22 -40.77 -0.64
N MET A 308 -29.76 -41.78 0.05
CA MET A 308 -29.15 -42.42 1.22
C MET A 308 -28.66 -43.86 0.93
N MET A 309 -28.44 -44.23 -0.34
CA MET A 309 -28.00 -45.58 -0.72
C MET A 309 -26.75 -46.04 0.04
N GLU A 310 -25.79 -45.14 0.27
CA GLU A 310 -24.54 -45.45 0.98
C GLU A 310 -24.56 -45.08 2.47
N PHE A 311 -25.53 -44.31 2.96
CA PHE A 311 -25.48 -43.73 4.31
C PHE A 311 -26.80 -43.91 5.06
N SER A 312 -26.75 -44.41 6.30
CA SER A 312 -27.94 -44.56 7.16
C SER A 312 -28.18 -43.34 8.05
N ILE A 313 -29.43 -43.07 8.41
CA ILE A 313 -29.79 -42.09 9.46
C ILE A 313 -29.45 -42.72 10.81
N ARG A 314 -28.61 -42.05 11.59
CA ARG A 314 -28.12 -42.55 12.88
C ARG A 314 -27.65 -41.41 13.77
N ASN A 315 -27.73 -41.63 15.08
CA ASN A 315 -27.31 -40.68 16.11
C ASN A 315 -25.86 -40.92 16.56
N SER A 316 -24.92 -41.08 15.62
CA SER A 316 -23.48 -41.13 15.93
C SER A 316 -22.62 -40.87 14.68
N THR A 317 -21.43 -40.31 14.90
CA THR A 317 -20.43 -40.11 13.84
C THR A 317 -19.76 -41.44 13.48
N LYS A 318 -19.95 -41.86 12.21
CA LYS A 318 -19.27 -42.97 11.50
C LYS A 318 -18.83 -44.16 12.38
N ALA A 319 -19.77 -45.00 12.81
CA ALA A 319 -19.42 -46.39 13.10
C ALA A 319 -18.99 -47.09 11.79
N ALA A 320 -17.85 -47.80 11.85
CA ALA A 320 -17.29 -48.58 10.75
C ALA A 320 -18.31 -49.57 10.19
N LYS A 321 -18.25 -49.80 8.87
CA LYS A 321 -19.04 -50.83 8.19
C LYS A 321 -19.00 -52.13 8.99
N GLN A 322 -20.15 -52.66 9.32
CA GLN A 322 -20.27 -53.98 9.95
C GLN A 322 -20.40 -55.03 8.87
N SER A 323 -19.90 -56.24 9.12
CA SER A 323 -20.04 -57.36 8.19
C SER A 323 -21.23 -58.22 8.59
N ARG A 324 -22.06 -58.57 7.61
CA ARG A 324 -23.02 -59.66 7.74
C ARG A 324 -22.28 -61.00 7.77
N LEU A 325 -22.99 -62.06 8.18
CA LEU A 325 -22.45 -63.42 8.18
C LEU A 325 -22.08 -63.92 6.77
N ASP A 326 -22.68 -63.36 5.72
CA ASP A 326 -22.39 -63.65 4.31
C ASP A 326 -21.19 -62.85 3.75
N GLY A 327 -20.52 -62.04 4.59
CA GLY A 327 -19.39 -61.20 4.19
C GLY A 327 -19.78 -59.85 3.59
N SER A 328 -21.05 -59.58 3.31
CA SER A 328 -21.50 -58.28 2.82
C SER A 328 -21.44 -57.20 3.91
N GLN A 329 -21.14 -55.96 3.53
CA GLN A 329 -20.97 -54.85 4.46
C GLN A 329 -22.24 -54.00 4.62
N PHE A 330 -22.46 -53.46 5.81
CA PHE A 330 -23.60 -52.59 6.10
C PHE A 330 -23.28 -51.47 7.11
N TYR A 331 -24.09 -50.41 7.11
CA TYR A 331 -24.02 -49.34 8.10
C TYR A 331 -25.14 -49.49 9.13
N VAL A 332 -24.79 -49.37 10.41
CA VAL A 332 -25.77 -49.35 11.49
C VAL A 332 -26.61 -48.08 11.39
N GLY A 333 -27.94 -48.23 11.43
CA GLY A 333 -28.90 -47.12 11.38
C GLY A 333 -30.18 -47.49 10.63
N LEU A 334 -31.01 -46.46 10.39
CA LEU A 334 -32.21 -46.56 9.56
C LEU A 334 -31.84 -46.31 8.10
N LYS A 335 -32.25 -47.22 7.20
CA LYS A 335 -32.05 -47.10 5.77
C LYS A 335 -33.31 -47.46 4.98
N PHE A 336 -33.38 -46.95 3.75
CA PHE A 336 -34.37 -47.34 2.76
C PHE A 336 -33.69 -48.20 1.69
N SER A 337 -34.25 -49.37 1.39
CA SER A 337 -33.73 -50.26 0.34
C SER A 337 -34.23 -49.85 -1.05
N GLU A 338 -33.61 -50.39 -2.11
CA GLU A 338 -33.99 -50.15 -3.51
C GLU A 338 -35.40 -50.64 -3.87
N VAL A 339 -35.95 -51.54 -3.05
CA VAL A 339 -37.33 -52.04 -3.17
C VAL A 339 -38.28 -51.32 -2.20
N ASN A 340 -37.90 -50.14 -1.71
CA ASN A 340 -38.66 -49.30 -0.78
C ASN A 340 -38.92 -49.93 0.60
N ASN A 341 -38.08 -50.88 1.03
CA ASN A 341 -38.17 -51.38 2.41
C ASN A 341 -37.44 -50.43 3.36
N MET A 342 -38.09 -50.06 4.46
CA MET A 342 -37.40 -49.46 5.60
C MET A 342 -36.72 -50.56 6.41
N ILE A 343 -35.40 -50.50 6.54
CA ILE A 343 -34.59 -51.49 7.26
C ILE A 343 -33.87 -50.80 8.41
N LEU A 344 -33.97 -51.39 9.60
CA LEU A 344 -33.17 -51.01 10.77
C LEU A 344 -32.07 -52.06 10.98
N GLU A 345 -30.82 -51.68 10.74
CA GLU A 345 -29.65 -52.54 11.00
C GLU A 345 -28.95 -52.07 12.28
N THR A 346 -28.85 -52.92 13.31
CA THR A 346 -28.44 -52.50 14.67
C THR A 346 -27.17 -53.17 15.21
N GLY A 347 -26.66 -54.23 14.59
CA GLY A 347 -25.53 -55.01 15.14
C GLY A 347 -25.80 -55.71 16.49
N GLY A 348 -27.03 -55.62 17.02
CA GLY A 348 -27.49 -56.17 18.29
C GLY A 348 -29.02 -56.30 18.30
N ALA A 349 -29.68 -56.34 19.48
CA ALA A 349 -31.15 -56.41 19.52
C ALA A 349 -31.78 -55.20 18.81
N ALA A 350 -32.54 -55.45 17.74
CA ALA A 350 -33.23 -54.42 16.98
C ALA A 350 -34.65 -54.21 17.53
N THR A 351 -35.00 -52.99 17.90
CA THR A 351 -36.38 -52.64 18.26
C THR A 351 -36.79 -51.38 17.52
N PHE A 352 -38.01 -51.38 16.97
CA PHE A 352 -38.67 -50.18 16.47
C PHE A 352 -39.78 -49.81 17.45
N LYS A 353 -39.65 -48.66 18.13
CA LYS A 353 -40.61 -48.21 19.16
C LYS A 353 -41.33 -46.96 18.67
N ALA A 354 -42.67 -47.04 18.58
CA ALA A 354 -43.53 -45.87 18.47
C ALA A 354 -44.03 -45.52 19.87
N VAL A 355 -43.71 -44.32 20.34
CA VAL A 355 -44.14 -43.80 21.65
C VAL A 355 -44.90 -42.52 21.40
N ALA A 356 -46.17 -42.50 21.78
CA ALA A 356 -46.97 -41.28 21.79
C ALA A 356 -46.92 -40.65 23.20
N ALA A 357 -47.19 -39.35 23.30
CA ALA A 357 -47.38 -38.69 24.59
C ALA A 357 -48.57 -39.30 25.34
N ALA A 358 -48.59 -39.20 26.67
CA ALA A 358 -49.65 -39.78 27.50
C ALA A 358 -51.05 -39.42 26.98
N ASN A 359 -51.99 -40.38 27.05
CA ASN A 359 -53.36 -40.27 26.53
C ASN A 359 -53.48 -40.12 25.01
N ASN A 360 -52.48 -40.53 24.24
CA ASN A 360 -52.54 -40.60 22.79
C ASN A 360 -52.34 -42.03 22.29
N ILE A 361 -52.92 -42.34 21.13
CA ILE A 361 -52.75 -43.62 20.46
C ILE A 361 -51.34 -43.68 19.87
N ALA A 362 -50.66 -44.80 20.07
CA ALA A 362 -49.41 -45.13 19.37
C ALA A 362 -49.66 -46.36 18.50
N GLY A 363 -49.25 -46.35 17.23
CA GLY A 363 -49.48 -47.50 16.38
C GLY A 363 -48.63 -47.59 15.13
N PHE A 364 -48.65 -48.78 14.55
CA PHE A 364 -48.06 -49.11 13.26
C PHE A 364 -49.16 -49.50 12.30
N TRP A 365 -49.27 -48.81 11.17
CA TRP A 365 -50.26 -49.11 10.14
C TRP A 365 -49.58 -49.59 8.86
N ALA A 366 -50.09 -50.69 8.32
CA ALA A 366 -49.83 -51.12 6.96
C ALA A 366 -51.11 -50.90 6.16
N ALA A 367 -51.12 -49.84 5.33
CA ALA A 367 -52.26 -49.44 4.53
C ALA A 367 -51.85 -49.16 3.09
N ASN A 368 -52.82 -49.21 2.19
CA ASN A 368 -52.67 -48.66 0.84
C ASN A 368 -53.81 -47.66 0.60
N TRP A 369 -53.79 -46.98 -0.54
CA TRP A 369 -54.83 -45.98 -0.86
C TRP A 369 -56.20 -46.57 -1.18
N ALA A 370 -56.34 -47.88 -1.37
CA ALA A 370 -57.58 -48.54 -1.77
C ALA A 370 -58.36 -49.14 -0.59
N CYS A 371 -57.69 -49.58 0.47
CA CYS A 371 -58.29 -50.08 1.70
C CYS A 371 -57.44 -49.59 2.87
N GLY A 372 -58.05 -48.95 3.87
CA GLY A 372 -57.35 -48.34 5.00
C GLY A 372 -56.44 -49.30 5.81
N GLY A 373 -56.35 -50.58 5.44
CA GLY A 373 -55.29 -51.48 5.90
C GLY A 373 -55.53 -52.05 7.28
N TYR A 374 -54.45 -52.59 7.86
CA TYR A 374 -54.43 -53.13 9.20
C TYR A 374 -53.34 -52.43 10.02
N GLY A 375 -53.63 -52.20 11.29
CA GLY A 375 -52.71 -51.56 12.21
C GLY A 375 -52.62 -52.26 13.55
N LEU A 376 -51.45 -52.19 14.16
CA LEU A 376 -51.21 -52.53 15.57
C LEU A 376 -51.26 -51.23 16.37
N LEU A 377 -52.25 -51.05 17.24
CA LEU A 377 -52.44 -49.83 18.00
C LEU A 377 -52.45 -50.12 19.50
N LEU A 378 -51.88 -49.19 20.26
CA LEU A 378 -52.13 -49.03 21.69
C LEU A 378 -53.14 -47.90 21.86
N ASN A 379 -54.18 -48.14 22.65
CA ASN A 379 -55.19 -47.15 22.97
C ASN A 379 -54.61 -46.10 23.92
N ALA A 380 -55.28 -44.95 24.02
CA ALA A 380 -54.85 -43.82 24.84
C ALA A 380 -54.65 -44.17 26.33
N ASP A 381 -55.31 -45.21 26.83
CA ASP A 381 -55.17 -45.68 28.22
C ASP A 381 -53.86 -46.43 28.50
N ASN A 382 -52.98 -46.57 27.50
CA ASN A 382 -51.67 -47.25 27.55
C ASN A 382 -51.69 -48.69 28.07
N SER A 383 -52.87 -49.32 28.16
CA SER A 383 -53.06 -50.66 28.75
C SER A 383 -53.93 -51.56 27.89
N THR A 384 -54.70 -50.97 26.99
CA THR A 384 -55.47 -51.66 25.97
C THR A 384 -54.94 -51.31 24.58
N GLY A 385 -55.26 -52.13 23.59
CA GLY A 385 -54.79 -51.99 22.23
C GLY A 385 -55.27 -53.14 21.37
N GLY A 386 -54.66 -53.35 20.21
CA GLY A 386 -55.09 -54.42 19.34
C GLY A 386 -54.63 -54.32 17.89
N ILE A 387 -55.13 -55.28 17.12
CA ILE A 387 -55.17 -55.19 15.66
C ILE A 387 -56.46 -54.51 15.25
N TYR A 388 -56.33 -53.41 14.52
CA TYR A 388 -57.42 -52.64 13.94
C TYR A 388 -57.42 -52.77 12.43
N TYR A 389 -58.59 -52.64 11.81
CA TYR A 389 -58.74 -52.50 10.37
C TYR A 389 -59.31 -51.12 10.02
N ASP A 390 -59.00 -50.64 8.81
CA ASP A 390 -59.39 -49.32 8.28
C ASP A 390 -58.76 -48.12 9.01
N ASN A 391 -57.61 -47.64 8.54
CA ASN A 391 -56.90 -46.48 9.12
C ASN A 391 -57.69 -45.17 9.11
N ASN A 392 -58.64 -45.00 8.18
CA ASN A 392 -59.44 -43.77 8.12
C ASN A 392 -60.55 -43.77 9.18
N ASN A 393 -60.97 -44.96 9.62
CA ASN A 393 -61.93 -45.15 10.70
C ASN A 393 -61.62 -46.45 11.46
N PRO A 394 -60.65 -46.44 12.39
CA PRO A 394 -60.11 -47.66 13.00
C PRO A 394 -61.18 -48.48 13.71
N LYS A 395 -61.36 -49.72 13.26
CA LYS A 395 -62.27 -50.70 13.86
C LYS A 395 -61.51 -51.87 14.43
N LEU A 396 -61.88 -52.30 15.63
CA LEU A 396 -61.18 -53.38 16.31
C LEU A 396 -61.44 -54.72 15.63
N SER A 397 -60.37 -55.47 15.38
CA SER A 397 -60.44 -56.87 14.98
C SER A 397 -60.02 -57.78 16.13
N ILE A 398 -58.83 -57.52 16.69
CA ILE A 398 -58.30 -58.25 17.85
C ILE A 398 -57.97 -57.27 18.95
N GLY A 399 -58.66 -57.35 20.08
CA GLY A 399 -58.36 -56.58 21.27
C GLY A 399 -57.32 -57.19 22.17
N LEU A 400 -56.50 -56.35 22.78
CA LEU A 400 -55.50 -56.70 23.76
C LEU A 400 -55.77 -55.88 25.03
N ASN A 401 -55.71 -56.56 26.17
CA ASN A 401 -55.71 -55.92 27.48
C ASN A 401 -54.72 -56.68 28.37
N ASN A 402 -53.54 -56.11 28.58
CA ASN A 402 -52.41 -56.78 29.23
C ASN A 402 -52.13 -58.17 28.63
N SER A 403 -52.39 -59.25 29.38
CA SER A 403 -52.14 -60.64 28.98
C SER A 403 -53.36 -61.35 28.37
N LYS A 404 -54.38 -60.61 27.93
CA LYS A 404 -55.65 -61.12 27.40
C LYS A 404 -55.85 -60.73 25.94
N VAL A 405 -56.51 -61.61 25.19
CA VAL A 405 -56.85 -61.43 23.77
C VAL A 405 -58.37 -61.47 23.59
N GLY A 406 -58.91 -60.54 22.80
CA GLY A 406 -60.32 -60.48 22.42
C GLY A 406 -60.46 -60.51 20.90
N ILE A 407 -61.48 -61.18 20.37
CA ILE A 407 -61.85 -61.10 18.94
C ILE A 407 -63.15 -60.29 18.86
N GLY A 408 -63.13 -59.16 18.15
CA GLY A 408 -64.24 -58.22 18.06
C GLY A 408 -64.36 -57.23 19.24
N LEU A 409 -63.82 -57.56 20.42
CA LEU A 409 -63.86 -56.71 21.62
C LEU A 409 -62.47 -56.49 22.27
N ILE A 410 -62.37 -55.46 23.13
CA ILE A 410 -61.27 -55.35 24.12
C ILE A 410 -61.66 -56.21 25.34
N PRO A 411 -60.85 -57.20 25.76
CA PRO A 411 -61.15 -58.03 26.92
C PRO A 411 -61.39 -57.21 28.21
N PRO A 412 -62.35 -57.59 29.05
CA PRO A 412 -62.54 -56.96 30.37
C PRO A 412 -61.28 -57.10 31.24
N LYS A 413 -60.87 -55.99 31.88
CA LYS A 413 -59.64 -55.93 32.70
C LYS A 413 -59.67 -56.94 33.85
N ASP A 414 -60.84 -57.14 34.44
CA ASP A 414 -61.16 -58.01 35.58
C ASP A 414 -61.63 -59.43 35.19
N GLY A 415 -61.82 -59.69 33.91
CA GLY A 415 -62.26 -61.00 33.42
C GLY A 415 -61.31 -62.17 33.76
N THR A 416 -61.84 -63.37 33.98
CA THR A 416 -61.06 -64.54 34.42
C THR A 416 -60.42 -65.33 33.28
N PHE A 417 -60.85 -65.13 32.04
CA PHE A 417 -60.38 -65.87 30.87
C PHE A 417 -59.26 -65.12 30.11
N ARG A 418 -58.50 -65.84 29.28
CA ARG A 418 -57.45 -65.25 28.44
C ARG A 418 -57.92 -64.95 27.01
N LEU A 419 -59.00 -65.58 26.54
CA LEU A 419 -59.60 -65.36 25.22
C LEU A 419 -61.07 -64.98 25.39
N TYR A 420 -61.47 -63.87 24.79
CA TYR A 420 -62.87 -63.43 24.68
C TYR A 420 -63.23 -63.33 23.19
N VAL A 421 -64.43 -63.72 22.81
CA VAL A 421 -64.92 -63.60 21.43
C VAL A 421 -66.29 -62.93 21.47
N GLU A 422 -66.43 -61.80 20.79
CA GLU A 422 -67.71 -61.13 20.58
C GLU A 422 -68.41 -61.78 19.38
N GLY A 423 -69.59 -62.36 19.63
CA GLY A 423 -70.30 -63.18 18.65
C GLY A 423 -70.05 -64.68 18.83
N GLY A 424 -70.18 -65.43 17.75
CA GLY A 424 -70.02 -66.89 17.74
C GLY A 424 -68.65 -67.33 17.24
N ILE A 425 -68.22 -68.52 17.66
CA ILE A 425 -67.07 -69.22 17.09
C ILE A 425 -67.62 -70.29 16.14
N LEU A 426 -67.37 -70.16 14.84
CA LEU A 426 -67.57 -71.26 13.90
C LEU A 426 -66.30 -72.12 13.90
N ALA A 427 -66.43 -73.38 14.27
CA ALA A 427 -65.33 -74.34 14.27
C ALA A 427 -65.85 -75.68 13.78
N GLU A 428 -65.10 -76.32 12.90
CA GLU A 428 -65.42 -77.68 12.43
C GLU A 428 -65.19 -78.70 13.54
N GLU A 429 -64.14 -78.51 14.35
CA GLU A 429 -63.85 -79.32 15.53
C GLU A 429 -63.26 -78.47 16.66
N VAL A 430 -63.71 -78.71 17.90
CA VAL A 430 -63.15 -78.09 19.12
C VAL A 430 -62.91 -79.17 20.16
N LYS A 431 -61.66 -79.35 20.58
CA LYS A 431 -61.31 -80.21 21.71
C LYS A 431 -61.18 -79.39 22.98
N VAL A 432 -62.13 -79.56 23.90
CA VAL A 432 -62.08 -78.95 25.24
C VAL A 432 -61.56 -79.97 26.24
N MET A 433 -60.48 -79.64 26.96
CA MET A 433 -59.94 -80.47 28.04
C MET A 433 -59.66 -79.61 29.26
N LEU A 434 -59.91 -80.16 30.46
CA LEU A 434 -59.44 -79.54 31.69
C LEU A 434 -57.91 -79.65 31.74
N LYS A 435 -57.23 -78.64 32.28
CA LYS A 435 -55.75 -78.65 32.42
C LYS A 435 -55.26 -79.87 33.19
N SER A 436 -56.04 -80.33 34.17
CA SER A 436 -55.76 -81.53 34.97
C SER A 436 -55.91 -82.86 34.22
N THR A 437 -56.52 -82.86 33.03
CA THR A 437 -56.78 -84.07 32.20
C THR A 437 -55.96 -84.11 30.91
N TRP A 438 -54.89 -83.31 30.82
CA TRP A 438 -53.93 -83.44 29.74
C TRP A 438 -53.35 -84.86 29.74
N PRO A 439 -53.32 -85.56 28.60
CA PRO A 439 -52.88 -86.95 28.55
C PRO A 439 -51.44 -87.12 29.00
N ASP A 440 -51.26 -87.60 30.23
CA ASP A 440 -50.03 -88.18 30.76
C ASP A 440 -50.17 -89.72 30.86
N TYR A 441 -50.93 -90.31 29.95
CA TYR A 441 -51.39 -91.70 30.06
C TYR A 441 -50.37 -92.72 29.53
N VAL A 442 -49.23 -92.27 28.96
CA VAL A 442 -48.16 -93.14 28.45
C VAL A 442 -47.23 -93.68 29.55
N PHE A 443 -47.42 -93.24 30.80
CA PHE A 443 -46.59 -93.67 31.95
C PHE A 443 -47.36 -94.35 33.08
N THR A 444 -48.63 -94.69 32.87
CA THR A 444 -49.41 -95.46 33.87
C THR A 444 -49.15 -96.96 33.71
N THR A 445 -48.99 -97.68 34.81
CA THR A 445 -48.69 -99.13 34.84
C THR A 445 -49.76 -99.99 34.17
N ASP A 446 -50.96 -99.45 33.96
CA ASP A 446 -52.13 -100.17 33.45
C ASP A 446 -52.37 -99.91 31.94
N HIS A 447 -51.54 -99.07 31.31
CA HIS A 447 -51.67 -98.74 29.89
C HIS A 447 -51.22 -99.90 28.99
N LYS A 448 -52.16 -100.60 28.35
CA LYS A 448 -51.86 -101.64 27.37
C LYS A 448 -51.35 -101.01 26.08
N LEU A 449 -50.08 -101.23 25.77
CA LEU A 449 -49.50 -100.92 24.46
C LEU A 449 -50.30 -101.64 23.36
N PRO A 450 -50.69 -100.97 22.27
CA PRO A 450 -51.26 -101.63 21.10
C PRO A 450 -50.28 -102.68 20.57
N GLY A 451 -50.73 -103.92 20.43
CA GLY A 451 -49.93 -104.98 19.81
C GLY A 451 -49.66 -104.65 18.35
N ILE A 452 -48.40 -104.84 17.94
CA ILE A 452 -47.95 -104.66 16.56
C ILE A 452 -48.55 -105.80 15.74
N HIS A 453 -49.35 -105.46 14.72
CA HIS A 453 -49.72 -106.39 13.65
C HIS A 453 -48.86 -106.12 12.41
#